data_AF-A0A4Q3ED17-F1
#
_entry.id   AF-A0A4Q3ED17-F1
#
_cell.length_a   1.000
_cell.length_b   1.000
_cell.length_c   1.000
_cell.angle_alpha   90.00
_cell.angle_beta   90.00
_cell.angle_gamma   90.00
#
_symmetry.space_group_name_H-M   'P 1'
#
loop_
_entity.id
_entity.type
_entity.pdbx_description
1 polymer ?
#
loop_
_entity_poly.entity_id
_entity_poly.type
_entity_poly.pdbx_seq_one_letter_code
_entity_poly.pdbx_strand_id
1 'polypeptide(L)'
;GGPNAHDLWRNGKEVFERGKYFPDLMVAEADQFLAKNKNTPFFLYFAINLPHYPLQPEQKWLDYYKNLKKPRNMYAAYVSTMDEKVGLLLKKLDKLGLRKNTIVIFQSDQGFSKEDRTFGGGGSAAPYRGSKESLFEGGIRIPAFISWPGHIPVNAVRNQLATNIDWFATLAEYCHLPLPNRKIDGASISKIISSSVAKSPHSDFYWQCLGSKENPQWAVREGDWKLLHNPLQSKPTDVDADKFMLIDMKTDSTETTNVADRHPDIVQRLLKKYQDWIIEVTNQ
;
A
#
# COMPACT_ATOMS: atom_id res chain seq x y z
N GLY A 1 5.98 3.37 17.83
CA GLY A 1 4.59 3.07 18.20
C GLY A 1 4.51 2.79 19.68
N GLY A 2 4.34 3.85 20.48
CA GLY A 2 4.16 3.80 21.93
C GLY A 2 2.70 4.11 22.33
N PRO A 3 2.37 4.15 23.63
CA PRO A 3 1.01 4.29 24.14
C PRO A 3 0.37 5.60 23.66
N ASN A 4 -0.95 5.60 23.44
CA ASN A 4 -1.89 6.71 23.16
C ASN A 4 -1.36 8.13 23.47
N ALA A 5 -0.35 8.59 22.74
CA ALA A 5 0.18 9.94 22.86
C ALA A 5 -0.64 10.82 21.93
N HIS A 6 -1.01 12.00 22.42
CA HIS A 6 -1.63 12.99 21.57
C HIS A 6 -0.62 13.39 20.48
N ASP A 7 -1.04 13.29 19.23
CA ASP A 7 -0.23 13.70 18.08
C ASP A 7 -1.15 14.29 17.01
N LEU A 8 -1.76 15.44 17.33
CA LEU A 8 -2.58 16.21 16.41
C LEU A 8 -2.01 17.61 16.24
N TRP A 9 -1.59 17.92 15.02
CA TRP A 9 -0.94 19.18 14.70
C TRP A 9 -1.65 19.85 13.53
N ARG A 10 -1.76 21.18 13.60
CA ARG A 10 -2.20 22.03 12.51
C ARG A 10 -1.14 23.09 12.25
N ASN A 11 -0.48 23.02 11.09
CA ASN A 11 0.56 23.96 10.67
C ASN A 11 1.68 24.16 11.71
N GLY A 12 2.22 23.06 12.25
CA GLY A 12 3.30 23.11 13.25
C GLY A 12 2.88 23.51 14.67
N LYS A 13 1.57 23.67 14.91
CA LYS A 13 1.01 23.90 16.25
C LYS A 13 0.19 22.70 16.70
N GLU A 14 0.47 22.21 17.90
CA GLU A 14 -0.32 21.18 18.55
C GLU A 14 -1.75 21.69 18.81
N VAL A 15 -2.76 20.88 18.51
CA VAL A 15 -4.18 21.26 18.65
C VAL A 15 -4.98 20.14 19.32
N PHE A 16 -5.87 20.52 20.24
CA PHE A 16 -6.67 19.56 21.01
C PHE A 16 -8.13 19.59 20.57
N GLU A 17 -8.63 18.46 20.08
CA GLU A 17 -10.00 18.28 19.58
C GLU A 17 -10.71 17.16 20.34
N ARG A 18 -10.76 17.28 21.68
CA ARG A 18 -11.28 16.23 22.58
C ARG A 18 -12.73 15.88 22.24
N GLY A 19 -13.03 14.59 22.22
CA GLY A 19 -14.39 14.06 21.96
C GLY A 19 -14.81 14.11 20.49
N LYS A 20 -13.98 14.66 19.59
CA LYS A 20 -14.26 14.64 18.16
C LYS A 20 -13.69 13.38 17.52
N TYR A 21 -14.43 12.84 16.56
CA TYR A 21 -14.01 11.67 15.81
C TYR A 21 -12.95 12.09 14.78
N PHE A 22 -11.73 11.56 14.92
CA PHE A 22 -10.59 11.98 14.10
C PHE A 22 -10.81 11.89 12.58
N PRO A 23 -11.47 10.85 12.04
CA PRO A 23 -11.80 10.78 10.61
C PRO A 23 -12.67 11.93 10.12
N ASP A 24 -13.58 12.45 10.97
CA ASP A 24 -14.40 13.62 10.63
C ASP A 24 -13.55 14.89 10.60
N LEU A 25 -12.59 15.04 11.52
CA LEU A 25 -11.64 16.15 11.52
C LEU A 25 -10.80 16.17 10.25
N MET A 26 -10.28 15.00 9.85
CA MET A 26 -9.50 14.83 8.63
C MET A 26 -10.31 15.22 7.39
N VAL A 27 -11.56 14.74 7.28
CA VAL A 27 -12.44 15.11 6.15
C VAL A 27 -12.76 16.60 6.15
N ALA A 28 -13.03 17.19 7.31
CA ALA A 28 -13.31 18.63 7.42
C ALA A 28 -12.12 19.49 6.99
N GLU A 29 -10.90 19.12 7.39
CA GLU A 29 -9.68 19.83 7.00
C GLU A 29 -9.42 19.71 5.50
N ALA A 30 -9.58 18.51 4.92
CA ALA A 30 -9.46 18.29 3.49
C ALA A 30 -10.56 19.04 2.69
N ASP A 31 -11.79 19.09 3.18
CA ASP A 31 -12.88 19.85 2.56
C ASP A 31 -12.56 21.35 2.49
N GLN A 32 -12.03 21.92 3.58
CA GLN A 32 -11.61 23.32 3.64
C GLN A 32 -10.44 23.59 2.68
N PHE A 33 -9.45 22.67 2.64
CA PHE A 33 -8.34 22.76 1.71
C PHE A 33 -8.81 22.79 0.26
N LEU A 34 -9.70 21.86 -0.13
CA LEU A 34 -10.25 21.81 -1.49
C LEU A 34 -11.04 23.08 -1.83
N ALA A 35 -11.85 23.59 -0.89
CA ALA A 35 -12.61 24.82 -1.10
C ALA A 35 -11.71 26.04 -1.28
N LYS A 36 -10.66 26.17 -0.47
CA LYS A 36 -9.70 27.27 -0.52
C LYS A 36 -8.89 27.28 -1.82
N ASN A 37 -8.51 26.10 -2.31
CA ASN A 37 -7.63 25.95 -3.48
C ASN A 37 -8.38 25.67 -4.78
N LYS A 38 -9.71 25.81 -4.85
CA LYS A 38 -10.51 25.44 -6.03
C LYS A 38 -10.10 26.15 -7.34
N ASN A 39 -9.39 27.26 -7.26
CA ASN A 39 -8.98 28.07 -8.42
C ASN A 39 -7.49 27.91 -8.76
N THR A 40 -6.76 27.03 -8.06
CA THR A 40 -5.32 26.81 -8.26
C THR A 40 -5.02 25.31 -8.26
N PRO A 41 -4.03 24.83 -9.00
CA PRO A 41 -3.56 23.44 -8.86
C PRO A 41 -3.19 23.14 -7.41
N PHE A 42 -3.50 21.94 -6.94
CA PHE A 42 -3.20 21.52 -5.57
C PHE A 42 -2.67 20.09 -5.53
N PHE A 43 -1.94 19.79 -4.46
CA PHE A 43 -1.59 18.43 -4.06
C PHE A 43 -2.15 18.19 -2.65
N LEU A 44 -2.90 17.11 -2.49
CA LEU A 44 -3.45 16.69 -1.20
C LEU A 44 -3.02 15.25 -0.92
N TYR A 45 -2.19 15.07 0.10
CA TYR A 45 -1.90 13.76 0.66
C TYR A 45 -2.82 13.49 1.85
N PHE A 46 -3.90 12.73 1.61
CA PHE A 46 -4.90 12.39 2.62
C PHE A 46 -4.60 11.03 3.26
N ALA A 47 -3.65 11.02 4.21
CA ALA A 47 -3.24 9.83 4.95
C ALA A 47 -4.17 9.55 6.14
N ILE A 48 -5.41 9.14 5.85
CA ILE A 48 -6.36 8.75 6.89
C ILE A 48 -5.88 7.47 7.59
N ASN A 49 -6.01 7.41 8.92
CA ASN A 49 -5.51 6.29 9.73
C ASN A 49 -6.44 5.05 9.72
N LEU A 50 -7.39 4.97 8.79
CA LEU A 50 -8.38 3.89 8.72
C LEU A 50 -7.85 2.77 7.79
N PRO A 51 -8.09 1.47 8.09
CA PRO A 51 -8.76 0.91 9.27
C PRO A 51 -7.77 0.47 10.37
N HIS A 52 -6.69 1.23 10.62
CA HIS A 52 -5.70 0.89 11.63
C HIS A 52 -6.30 0.95 13.05
N TYR A 53 -5.78 0.15 13.98
CA TYR A 53 -6.24 0.17 15.37
C TYR A 53 -5.96 1.54 16.04
N PRO A 54 -6.72 1.93 17.08
CA PRO A 54 -7.91 1.24 17.60
C PRO A 54 -9.09 1.27 16.62
N LEU A 55 -9.82 0.15 16.50
CA LEU A 55 -10.96 0.05 15.58
C LEU A 55 -12.15 0.84 16.14
N GLN A 56 -12.51 1.93 15.47
CA GLN A 56 -13.60 2.82 15.88
C GLN A 56 -14.54 3.12 14.69
N PRO A 57 -15.20 2.11 14.09
CA PRO A 57 -16.12 2.33 12.99
C PRO A 57 -17.35 3.13 13.41
N GLU A 58 -18.02 3.76 12.45
CA GLU A 58 -19.32 4.39 12.70
C GLU A 58 -20.39 3.36 13.07
N GLN A 59 -21.29 3.78 13.98
CA GLN A 59 -22.35 2.91 14.52
C GLN A 59 -23.22 2.28 13.42
N LYS A 60 -23.61 3.05 12.40
CA LYS A 60 -24.44 2.53 11.30
C LYS A 60 -23.78 1.35 10.57
N TRP A 61 -22.46 1.36 10.42
CA TRP A 61 -21.73 0.28 9.77
C TRP A 61 -21.56 -0.93 10.71
N LEU A 62 -21.42 -0.69 12.02
CA LEU A 62 -21.50 -1.76 13.02
C LEU A 62 -22.85 -2.47 12.96
N ASP A 63 -23.94 -1.71 12.88
CA ASP A 63 -25.29 -2.24 12.82
C ASP A 63 -25.53 -3.02 11.51
N TYR A 64 -25.00 -2.52 10.39
CA TYR A 64 -25.07 -3.18 9.08
C TYR A 64 -24.35 -4.53 9.09
N TYR A 65 -23.14 -4.60 9.68
CA TYR A 65 -22.33 -5.83 9.72
C TYR A 65 -22.50 -6.67 10.98
N LYS A 66 -23.53 -6.41 11.80
CA LYS A 66 -23.73 -7.10 13.09
C LYS A 66 -23.82 -8.63 12.99
N ASN A 67 -24.26 -9.15 11.84
CA ASN A 67 -24.40 -10.58 11.58
C ASN A 67 -23.13 -11.24 11.01
N LEU A 68 -22.09 -10.47 10.67
CA LEU A 68 -20.80 -11.05 10.26
C LEU A 68 -20.06 -11.64 11.47
N LYS A 69 -19.35 -12.74 11.24
CA LYS A 69 -18.54 -13.38 12.29
C LYS A 69 -17.41 -12.45 12.75
N LYS A 70 -17.18 -12.36 14.06
CA LYS A 70 -16.01 -11.67 14.63
C LYS A 70 -14.70 -12.37 14.22
N PRO A 71 -13.59 -11.64 13.98
CA PRO A 71 -13.46 -10.17 14.03
C PRO A 71 -13.82 -9.45 12.72
N ARG A 72 -14.29 -10.16 11.68
CA ARG A 72 -14.58 -9.59 10.35
C ARG A 72 -15.64 -8.49 10.38
N ASN A 73 -16.63 -8.58 11.25
CA ASN A 73 -17.68 -7.55 11.40
C ASN A 73 -17.10 -6.16 11.70
N MET A 74 -16.19 -6.05 12.69
CA MET A 74 -15.56 -4.78 13.08
C MET A 74 -14.71 -4.23 11.95
N TYR A 75 -13.91 -5.09 11.30
CA TYR A 75 -13.06 -4.68 10.19
C TYR A 75 -13.89 -4.20 8.98
N ALA A 76 -14.93 -4.93 8.60
CA ALA A 76 -15.81 -4.56 7.49
C ALA A 76 -16.54 -3.23 7.76
N ALA A 77 -16.98 -3.01 9.01
CA ALA A 77 -17.58 -1.75 9.41
C ALA A 77 -16.59 -0.58 9.29
N TYR A 78 -15.31 -0.80 9.61
CA TYR A 78 -14.31 0.26 9.57
C TYR A 78 -13.83 0.59 8.16
N VAL A 79 -13.73 -0.43 7.30
CA VAL A 79 -13.50 -0.23 5.86
C VAL A 79 -14.66 0.55 5.24
N SER A 80 -15.91 0.26 5.60
CA SER A 80 -17.07 1.01 5.08
C SER A 80 -17.13 2.44 5.61
N THR A 81 -16.67 2.65 6.85
CA THR A 81 -16.48 4.00 7.40
C THR A 81 -15.45 4.77 6.56
N MET A 82 -14.31 4.14 6.23
CA MET A 82 -13.27 4.74 5.37
C MET A 82 -13.80 5.06 3.97
N ASP A 83 -14.50 4.11 3.34
CA ASP A 83 -15.10 4.30 2.01
C ASP A 83 -16.02 5.53 2.00
N GLU A 84 -16.85 5.68 3.03
CA GLU A 84 -17.70 6.86 3.15
C GLU A 84 -16.90 8.16 3.30
N LYS A 85 -15.84 8.18 4.12
CA LYS A 85 -14.99 9.37 4.27
C LYS A 85 -14.32 9.77 2.95
N VAL A 86 -13.84 8.79 2.18
CA VAL A 86 -13.33 9.02 0.81
C VAL A 86 -14.45 9.55 -0.09
N GLY A 87 -15.64 8.96 -0.02
CA GLY A 87 -16.82 9.39 -0.77
C GLY A 87 -17.23 10.84 -0.51
N LEU A 88 -17.07 11.34 0.72
CA LEU A 88 -17.31 12.75 1.05
C LEU A 88 -16.35 13.69 0.30
N LEU A 89 -15.07 13.33 0.19
CA LEU A 89 -14.08 14.11 -0.56
C LEU A 89 -14.34 14.08 -2.07
N LEU A 90 -14.72 12.92 -2.61
CA LEU A 90 -15.11 12.81 -4.02
C LEU A 90 -16.33 13.68 -4.33
N LYS A 91 -17.38 13.62 -3.51
CA LYS A 91 -18.56 14.49 -3.63
C LYS A 91 -18.19 15.98 -3.54
N LYS A 92 -17.19 16.33 -2.72
CA LYS A 92 -16.69 17.71 -2.65
C LYS A 92 -16.02 18.13 -3.96
N LEU A 93 -15.16 17.29 -4.55
CA LEU A 93 -14.56 17.55 -5.86
C LEU A 93 -15.65 17.74 -6.93
N ASP A 94 -16.69 16.90 -6.93
CA ASP A 94 -17.81 17.02 -7.86
C ASP A 94 -18.57 18.35 -7.67
N LYS A 95 -18.91 18.71 -6.42
CA LYS A 95 -19.59 19.97 -6.09
C LYS A 95 -18.79 21.21 -6.51
N LEU A 96 -17.46 21.14 -6.43
CA LEU A 96 -16.56 22.21 -6.85
C LEU A 96 -16.29 22.21 -8.36
N GLY A 97 -16.79 21.23 -9.11
CA GLY A 97 -16.53 21.09 -10.56
C GLY A 97 -15.11 20.66 -10.90
N LEU A 98 -14.36 20.10 -9.93
CA LEU A 98 -12.93 19.79 -10.07
C LEU A 98 -12.67 18.38 -10.59
N ARG A 99 -13.68 17.49 -10.59
CA ARG A 99 -13.51 16.05 -10.79
C ARG A 99 -12.78 15.64 -12.07
N LYS A 100 -13.00 16.34 -13.18
CA LYS A 100 -12.34 16.08 -14.47
C LYS A 100 -10.88 16.54 -14.49
N ASN A 101 -10.54 17.55 -13.69
CA ASN A 101 -9.20 18.13 -13.59
C ASN A 101 -8.52 17.77 -12.26
N THR A 102 -8.77 16.57 -11.75
CA THR A 102 -8.13 16.05 -10.54
C THR A 102 -7.81 14.57 -10.73
N ILE A 103 -6.53 14.24 -10.57
CA ILE A 103 -6.05 12.87 -10.46
C ILE A 103 -6.34 12.40 -9.02
N VAL A 104 -7.13 11.34 -8.87
CA VAL A 104 -7.36 10.70 -7.58
C VAL A 104 -6.64 9.36 -7.56
N ILE A 105 -5.73 9.18 -6.61
CA ILE A 105 -5.08 7.90 -6.34
C ILE A 105 -5.52 7.44 -4.96
N PHE A 106 -5.93 6.18 -4.86
CA PHE A 106 -6.10 5.50 -3.60
C PHE A 106 -5.14 4.33 -3.55
N GLN A 107 -4.50 4.14 -2.40
CA GLN A 107 -3.62 3.03 -2.16
C GLN A 107 -3.57 2.73 -0.65
N SER A 108 -3.53 1.45 -0.29
CA SER A 108 -3.14 1.08 1.08
C SER A 108 -1.66 1.43 1.33
N ASP A 109 -1.22 1.44 2.60
CA ASP A 109 0.20 1.52 2.94
C ASP A 109 0.86 0.12 2.97
N GLN A 110 0.11 -0.88 3.44
CA GLN A 110 0.54 -2.27 3.56
C GLN A 110 -0.66 -3.23 3.61
N GLY A 111 -0.38 -4.54 3.72
CA GLY A 111 -1.36 -5.59 3.94
C GLY A 111 -2.13 -5.46 5.25
N PHE A 112 -3.23 -6.20 5.38
CA PHE A 112 -4.08 -6.14 6.57
C PHE A 112 -3.37 -6.66 7.83
N SER A 113 -3.69 -6.09 9.00
CA SER A 113 -3.14 -6.54 10.27
C SER A 113 -3.89 -7.77 10.84
N LYS A 114 -3.15 -8.63 11.54
CA LYS A 114 -3.65 -9.74 12.36
C LYS A 114 -3.26 -9.59 13.84
N GLU A 115 -2.75 -8.41 14.24
CA GLU A 115 -2.30 -8.13 15.60
C GLU A 115 -3.46 -8.22 16.60
N ASP A 116 -3.16 -8.56 17.86
CA ASP A 116 -4.17 -8.65 18.93
C ASP A 116 -4.94 -7.34 19.15
N ARG A 117 -4.29 -6.19 18.87
CA ARG A 117 -4.91 -4.85 18.90
C ARG A 117 -6.03 -4.66 17.87
N THR A 118 -6.12 -5.57 16.90
CA THR A 118 -7.21 -5.67 15.92
C THR A 118 -8.14 -6.85 16.21
N PHE A 119 -8.15 -7.37 17.45
CA PHE A 119 -8.88 -8.58 17.84
C PHE A 119 -8.50 -9.81 17.00
N GLY A 120 -7.22 -9.91 16.62
CA GLY A 120 -6.72 -10.97 15.74
C GLY A 120 -7.03 -10.76 14.26
N GLY A 121 -7.45 -9.56 13.85
CA GLY A 121 -7.56 -9.13 12.45
C GLY A 121 -9.00 -8.92 11.97
N GLY A 122 -9.39 -9.64 10.92
CA GLY A 122 -10.66 -9.45 10.21
C GLY A 122 -10.48 -8.90 8.79
N GLY A 123 -9.29 -8.37 8.47
CA GLY A 123 -8.89 -8.15 7.09
C GLY A 123 -8.63 -9.44 6.33
N SER A 124 -8.50 -9.33 5.02
CA SER A 124 -8.17 -10.44 4.13
C SER A 124 -7.45 -9.91 2.90
N ALA A 125 -6.41 -10.63 2.47
CA ALA A 125 -5.72 -10.39 1.21
C ALA A 125 -5.93 -11.56 0.23
N ALA A 126 -7.03 -12.33 0.35
CA ALA A 126 -7.32 -13.49 -0.50
C ALA A 126 -6.86 -13.33 -1.97
N PRO A 127 -6.36 -14.36 -2.67
CA PRO A 127 -5.85 -15.65 -2.19
C PRO A 127 -4.41 -15.55 -1.65
N TYR A 128 -3.89 -14.33 -1.46
CA TYR A 128 -2.47 -14.09 -1.20
C TYR A 128 -2.09 -14.46 0.24
N ARG A 129 -0.91 -15.10 0.36
CA ARG A 129 -0.33 -15.51 1.64
C ARG A 129 0.23 -14.30 2.39
N GLY A 130 0.22 -14.37 3.72
CA GLY A 130 0.77 -13.30 4.57
C GLY A 130 -0.22 -12.19 4.91
N SER A 131 0.30 -11.18 5.58
CA SER A 131 -0.40 -10.02 6.14
C SER A 131 0.65 -8.95 6.45
N LYS A 132 0.24 -7.83 7.08
CA LYS A 132 1.16 -6.81 7.63
C LYS A 132 2.40 -7.47 8.28
N GLU A 133 3.57 -6.86 8.07
CA GLU A 133 4.93 -7.32 8.47
C GLU A 133 5.53 -8.46 7.61
N SER A 134 4.77 -9.03 6.67
CA SER A 134 5.25 -10.07 5.77
C SER A 134 5.69 -9.53 4.40
N LEU A 135 6.69 -10.16 3.78
CA LEU A 135 7.02 -9.95 2.37
C LEU A 135 6.31 -10.92 1.40
N PHE A 136 5.43 -11.81 1.91
CA PHE A 136 4.47 -12.50 1.05
C PHE A 136 3.48 -11.50 0.43
N GLU A 137 2.85 -11.85 -0.70
CA GLU A 137 1.94 -10.99 -1.48
C GLU A 137 0.83 -10.38 -0.61
N GLY A 138 0.30 -11.08 0.39
CA GLY A 138 -0.72 -10.55 1.30
C GLY A 138 -0.24 -9.42 2.21
N GLY A 139 1.08 -9.24 2.35
CA GLY A 139 1.71 -8.14 3.07
C GLY A 139 2.09 -6.95 2.18
N ILE A 140 2.45 -7.19 0.91
CA ILE A 140 3.01 -6.17 0.00
C ILE A 140 2.19 -5.90 -1.27
N ARG A 141 1.32 -6.82 -1.70
CA ARG A 141 0.39 -6.63 -2.82
C ARG A 141 -0.93 -6.05 -2.30
N ILE A 142 -1.06 -4.76 -2.51
CA ILE A 142 -2.11 -3.94 -1.89
C ILE A 142 -3.14 -3.44 -2.91
N PRO A 143 -4.37 -3.12 -2.48
CA PRO A 143 -5.33 -2.41 -3.32
C PRO A 143 -4.78 -1.04 -3.72
N ALA A 144 -4.77 -0.77 -5.02
CA ALA A 144 -4.37 0.51 -5.60
C ALA A 144 -5.25 0.83 -6.81
N PHE A 145 -5.72 2.07 -6.91
CA PHE A 145 -6.47 2.54 -8.08
C PHE A 145 -6.21 4.01 -8.34
N ILE A 146 -6.26 4.38 -9.62
CA ILE A 146 -6.13 5.74 -10.10
C ILE A 146 -7.37 6.11 -10.92
N SER A 147 -7.83 7.35 -10.78
CA SER A 147 -8.94 7.88 -11.55
C SER A 147 -8.67 9.30 -12.02
N TRP A 148 -8.73 9.51 -13.33
CA TRP A 148 -8.65 10.82 -13.98
C TRP A 148 -9.63 10.87 -15.17
N PRO A 149 -10.91 11.24 -14.92
CA PRO A 149 -11.98 11.15 -15.90
C PRO A 149 -11.69 11.95 -17.18
N GLY A 150 -11.71 11.28 -18.32
CA GLY A 150 -11.41 11.88 -19.63
C GLY A 150 -9.94 11.83 -20.04
N HIS A 151 -9.04 11.35 -19.17
CA HIS A 151 -7.59 11.34 -19.43
C HIS A 151 -6.97 9.94 -19.44
N ILE A 152 -7.53 8.98 -18.69
CA ILE A 152 -7.03 7.60 -18.62
C ILE A 152 -8.14 6.58 -18.93
N PRO A 153 -7.79 5.34 -19.33
CA PRO A 153 -8.77 4.28 -19.57
C PRO A 153 -9.67 4.03 -18.35
N VAL A 154 -10.98 3.90 -18.59
CA VAL A 154 -11.99 3.64 -17.55
C VAL A 154 -12.17 2.14 -17.36
N ASN A 155 -12.41 1.68 -16.13
CA ASN A 155 -12.63 0.27 -15.77
C ASN A 155 -11.50 -0.67 -16.24
N ALA A 156 -10.27 -0.15 -16.29
CA ALA A 156 -9.12 -0.88 -16.79
C ALA A 156 -8.35 -1.54 -15.63
N VAL A 157 -7.97 -2.81 -15.80
CA VAL A 157 -7.14 -3.55 -14.85
C VAL A 157 -5.72 -3.67 -15.40
N ARG A 158 -4.71 -3.60 -14.53
CA ARG A 158 -3.29 -3.76 -14.86
C ARG A 158 -2.67 -4.81 -13.96
N ASN A 159 -1.89 -5.71 -14.58
CA ASN A 159 -1.26 -6.86 -13.92
C ASN A 159 0.28 -6.74 -13.88
N GLN A 160 0.83 -5.71 -14.51
CA GLN A 160 2.24 -5.38 -14.48
C GLN A 160 2.67 -5.04 -13.05
N LEU A 161 3.93 -5.34 -12.72
CA LEU A 161 4.54 -4.85 -11.48
C LEU A 161 4.57 -3.32 -11.48
N ALA A 162 4.10 -2.76 -10.38
CA ALA A 162 4.20 -1.34 -10.04
C ALA A 162 4.33 -1.26 -8.52
N THR A 163 4.98 -0.21 -8.04
CA THR A 163 5.31 -0.03 -6.63
C THR A 163 4.91 1.36 -6.16
N ASN A 164 4.74 1.55 -4.85
CA ASN A 164 4.29 2.82 -4.28
C ASN A 164 5.24 3.99 -4.61
N ILE A 165 6.54 3.72 -4.80
CA ILE A 165 7.54 4.74 -5.12
C ILE A 165 7.39 5.29 -6.55
N ASP A 166 6.66 4.60 -7.42
CA ASP A 166 6.42 5.00 -8.82
C ASP A 166 5.47 6.19 -8.94
N TRP A 167 4.65 6.44 -7.91
CA TRP A 167 3.72 7.58 -7.92
C TRP A 167 4.43 8.93 -8.03
N PHE A 168 5.63 9.06 -7.44
CA PHE A 168 6.39 10.31 -7.51
C PHE A 168 6.72 10.67 -8.97
N ALA A 169 7.34 9.73 -9.70
CA ALA A 169 7.71 9.96 -11.10
C ALA A 169 6.48 10.06 -12.01
N THR A 170 5.43 9.28 -11.75
CA THR A 170 4.18 9.29 -12.52
C THR A 170 3.44 10.61 -12.39
N LEU A 171 3.32 11.14 -11.17
CA LEU A 171 2.65 12.42 -10.92
C LEU A 171 3.47 13.59 -11.46
N ALA A 172 4.80 13.54 -11.36
CA ALA A 172 5.66 14.53 -12.00
C ALA A 172 5.44 14.57 -13.52
N GLU A 173 5.37 13.41 -14.18
CA GLU A 173 5.08 13.32 -15.62
C GLU A 173 3.70 13.90 -15.96
N TYR A 174 2.63 13.48 -15.26
CA TYR A 174 1.28 13.99 -15.52
C TYR A 174 1.10 15.48 -15.24
N CYS A 175 1.87 16.03 -14.30
CA CYS A 175 1.87 17.46 -13.99
C CYS A 175 2.88 18.27 -14.80
N HIS A 176 3.62 17.63 -15.73
CA HIS A 176 4.70 18.25 -16.51
C HIS A 176 5.76 18.94 -15.65
N LEU A 177 6.11 18.32 -14.52
CA LEU A 177 7.13 18.79 -13.59
C LEU A 177 8.47 18.07 -13.82
N PRO A 178 9.60 18.76 -13.70
CA PRO A 178 10.90 18.12 -13.76
C PRO A 178 11.13 17.21 -12.55
N LEU A 179 11.81 16.10 -12.76
CA LEU A 179 12.34 15.29 -11.68
C LEU A 179 13.56 15.98 -11.05
N PRO A 180 13.83 15.76 -9.75
CA PRO A 180 15.02 16.30 -9.11
C PRO A 180 16.29 15.72 -9.74
N ASN A 181 17.37 16.51 -9.75
CA ASN A 181 18.69 16.04 -10.22
C ASN A 181 19.38 15.18 -9.15
N ARG A 182 18.79 14.02 -8.86
CA ARG A 182 19.33 12.97 -8.00
C ARG A 182 18.76 11.63 -8.42
N LYS A 183 19.41 10.55 -8.00
CA LYS A 183 18.86 9.21 -8.20
C LYS A 183 17.51 9.08 -7.48
N ILE A 184 16.54 8.51 -8.18
CA ILE A 184 15.27 8.04 -7.64
C ILE A 184 15.07 6.61 -8.12
N ASP A 185 14.52 5.75 -7.27
CA ASP A 185 14.30 4.34 -7.62
C ASP A 185 12.93 4.12 -8.28
N GLY A 186 11.98 5.03 -8.03
CA GLY A 186 10.65 5.00 -8.65
C GLY A 186 10.69 5.47 -10.10
N ALA A 187 9.92 4.80 -10.95
CA ALA A 187 9.80 5.12 -12.37
C ALA A 187 8.34 5.40 -12.74
N SER A 188 8.12 6.24 -13.76
CA SER A 188 6.76 6.55 -14.19
C SER A 188 6.06 5.30 -14.76
N ILE A 189 4.86 5.03 -14.25
CA ILE A 189 3.97 3.96 -14.71
C ILE A 189 2.85 4.48 -15.62
N SER A 190 2.97 5.70 -16.16
CA SER A 190 1.98 6.30 -17.09
C SER A 190 1.67 5.40 -18.29
N LYS A 191 2.69 4.70 -18.82
CA LYS A 191 2.55 3.72 -19.91
C LYS A 191 1.73 2.50 -19.49
N ILE A 192 1.94 1.99 -18.28
CA ILE A 192 1.13 0.90 -17.71
C ILE A 192 -0.32 1.38 -17.58
N ILE A 193 -0.54 2.58 -17.01
CA ILE A 193 -1.90 3.12 -16.85
C ILE A 193 -2.60 3.23 -18.21
N SER A 194 -1.90 3.72 -19.23
CA SER A 194 -2.46 3.94 -20.57
C SER A 194 -2.68 2.66 -21.39
N SER A 195 -1.90 1.60 -21.15
CA SER A 195 -1.90 0.41 -22.00
C SER A 195 -1.70 -0.90 -21.23
N SER A 196 -2.58 -1.87 -21.47
CA SER A 196 -2.50 -3.20 -20.86
C SER A 196 -1.36 -4.07 -21.39
N VAL A 197 -0.72 -3.70 -22.51
CA VAL A 197 0.43 -4.42 -23.08
C VAL A 197 1.78 -3.75 -22.78
N ALA A 198 1.77 -2.60 -22.11
CA ALA A 198 2.99 -1.98 -21.63
C ALA A 198 3.71 -2.91 -20.64
N LYS A 199 5.04 -2.87 -20.65
CA LYS A 199 5.87 -3.57 -19.67
C LYS A 199 6.01 -2.70 -18.41
N SER A 200 6.23 -3.37 -17.29
CA SER A 200 6.72 -2.70 -16.06
C SER A 200 8.02 -1.95 -16.38
N PRO A 201 8.25 -0.75 -15.81
CA PRO A 201 9.56 -0.10 -15.86
C PRO A 201 10.60 -0.86 -15.03
N HIS A 202 10.15 -1.71 -14.11
CA HIS A 202 10.98 -2.55 -13.24
C HIS A 202 11.11 -3.96 -13.84
N SER A 203 12.33 -4.35 -14.20
CA SER A 203 12.67 -5.75 -14.50
C SER A 203 12.84 -6.60 -13.23
N ASP A 204 13.31 -5.96 -12.17
CA ASP A 204 13.40 -6.50 -10.83
C ASP A 204 13.04 -5.46 -9.77
N PHE A 205 12.76 -5.91 -8.55
CA PHE A 205 12.47 -5.07 -7.39
C PHE A 205 12.88 -5.76 -6.09
N TYR A 206 13.23 -4.97 -5.08
CA TYR A 206 13.84 -5.43 -3.84
C TYR A 206 13.05 -4.91 -2.63
N TRP A 207 12.92 -5.76 -1.61
CA TRP A 207 12.34 -5.40 -0.32
C TRP A 207 13.27 -5.88 0.79
N GLN A 208 13.48 -5.05 1.82
CA GLN A 208 14.09 -5.45 3.09
C GLN A 208 13.29 -4.80 4.21
N CYS A 209 12.82 -5.59 5.17
CA CYS A 209 12.13 -5.07 6.35
C CYS A 209 12.24 -6.05 7.52
N LEU A 210 12.21 -5.53 8.75
CA LEU A 210 12.22 -6.32 9.98
C LEU A 210 13.39 -7.32 10.08
N GLY A 211 13.43 -8.11 11.15
CA GLY A 211 14.57 -8.96 11.51
C GLY A 211 15.68 -8.19 12.23
N SER A 212 16.84 -8.83 12.41
CA SER A 212 18.02 -8.15 12.96
C SER A 212 18.83 -7.50 11.85
N LYS A 213 19.82 -6.67 12.22
CA LYS A 213 20.75 -6.08 11.25
C LYS A 213 21.52 -7.15 10.47
N GLU A 214 21.86 -8.25 11.14
CA GLU A 214 22.63 -9.37 10.60
C GLU A 214 21.75 -10.38 9.87
N ASN A 215 20.46 -10.47 10.20
CA ASN A 215 19.52 -11.42 9.63
C ASN A 215 18.15 -10.78 9.37
N PRO A 216 18.06 -9.83 8.42
CA PRO A 216 16.79 -9.20 8.07
C PRO A 216 15.90 -10.14 7.24
N GLN A 217 14.61 -9.85 7.20
CA GLN A 217 13.74 -10.40 6.15
C GLN A 217 13.92 -9.56 4.89
N TRP A 218 14.05 -10.23 3.74
CA TRP A 218 14.12 -9.58 2.44
C TRP A 218 13.52 -10.42 1.32
N ALA A 219 13.20 -9.76 0.21
CA ALA A 219 12.73 -10.40 -1.00
C ALA A 219 13.29 -9.72 -2.25
N VAL A 220 13.52 -10.51 -3.31
CA VAL A 220 13.82 -10.03 -4.65
C VAL A 220 12.80 -10.61 -5.61
N ARG A 221 12.17 -9.76 -6.41
CA ARG A 221 11.34 -10.20 -7.53
C ARG A 221 12.04 -9.83 -8.83
N GLU A 222 12.19 -10.79 -9.74
CA GLU A 222 12.63 -10.54 -11.10
C GLU A 222 11.68 -11.28 -12.06
N GLY A 223 10.92 -10.51 -12.84
CA GLY A 223 9.83 -11.05 -13.64
C GLY A 223 8.86 -11.91 -12.82
N ASP A 224 8.80 -13.19 -13.18
CA ASP A 224 7.94 -14.19 -12.54
C ASP A 224 8.61 -14.88 -11.33
N TRP A 225 9.90 -14.65 -11.06
CA TRP A 225 10.58 -15.27 -9.93
C TRP A 225 10.59 -14.35 -8.71
N LYS A 226 10.28 -14.90 -7.54
CA LYS A 226 10.39 -14.20 -6.25
C LYS A 226 11.18 -15.05 -5.26
N LEU A 227 12.34 -14.55 -4.83
CA LEU A 227 13.16 -15.15 -3.78
C LEU A 227 12.89 -14.42 -2.46
N LEU A 228 12.62 -15.16 -1.39
CA LEU A 228 12.50 -14.65 -0.02
C LEU A 228 13.57 -15.28 0.89
N HIS A 229 14.00 -14.50 1.88
CA HIS A 229 14.89 -14.93 2.97
C HIS A 229 14.31 -14.49 4.32
N ASN A 230 14.38 -15.38 5.32
CA ASN A 230 13.73 -15.24 6.63
C ASN A 230 12.27 -14.73 6.56
N PRO A 231 11.39 -15.25 5.69
CA PRO A 231 10.08 -14.64 5.54
C PRO A 231 9.24 -14.80 6.82
N LEU A 232 8.70 -13.69 7.29
CA LEU A 232 7.91 -13.57 8.51
C LEU A 232 6.42 -13.63 8.18
N GLN A 233 5.63 -14.17 9.11
CA GLN A 233 4.17 -14.14 9.08
C GLN A 233 3.62 -13.92 10.48
N SER A 234 2.46 -13.27 10.57
CA SER A 234 1.83 -12.89 11.85
C SER A 234 1.42 -14.10 12.73
N LYS A 235 1.42 -15.31 12.18
CA LYS A 235 1.33 -16.56 12.96
C LYS A 235 2.47 -17.48 12.53
N PRO A 236 3.19 -18.12 13.48
CA PRO A 236 4.13 -19.17 13.16
C PRO A 236 3.37 -20.28 12.43
N THR A 237 3.69 -20.45 11.16
CA THR A 237 3.49 -21.69 10.42
C THR A 237 4.87 -22.09 9.95
N ASP A 238 5.08 -23.38 9.65
CA ASP A 238 6.38 -23.92 9.22
C ASP A 238 6.87 -23.25 7.94
N VAL A 239 7.44 -22.05 8.08
CA VAL A 239 8.43 -21.54 7.15
C VAL A 239 9.73 -21.92 7.80
N ASP A 240 10.48 -22.79 7.13
CA ASP A 240 11.87 -23.06 7.47
C ASP A 240 12.64 -21.74 7.28
N ALA A 241 12.72 -20.94 8.35
CA ALA A 241 13.29 -19.60 8.34
C ALA A 241 14.79 -19.63 7.98
N ASP A 242 15.42 -20.79 8.13
CA ASP A 242 16.83 -21.01 7.82
C ASP A 242 17.09 -21.26 6.32
N LYS A 243 16.05 -21.25 5.46
CA LYS A 243 16.17 -21.53 4.02
C LYS A 243 15.50 -20.48 3.15
N PHE A 244 16.14 -20.26 1.99
CA PHE A 244 15.55 -19.53 0.89
C PHE A 244 14.22 -20.13 0.45
N MET A 245 13.24 -19.27 0.19
CA MET A 245 11.99 -19.64 -0.44
C MET A 245 11.92 -19.01 -1.82
N LEU A 246 11.93 -19.84 -2.86
CA LEU A 246 11.79 -19.40 -4.24
C LEU A 246 10.39 -19.74 -4.74
N ILE A 247 9.71 -18.74 -5.30
CA ILE A 247 8.36 -18.85 -5.87
C ILE A 247 8.40 -18.55 -7.36
N ASP A 248 7.71 -19.39 -8.13
CA ASP A 248 7.31 -19.07 -9.50
C ASP A 248 5.93 -18.38 -9.47
N MET A 249 5.93 -17.06 -9.55
CA MET A 249 4.73 -16.21 -9.49
C MET A 249 3.80 -16.41 -10.69
N LYS A 250 4.29 -16.99 -11.80
CA LYS A 250 3.46 -17.29 -12.97
C LYS A 250 2.53 -18.47 -12.71
N THR A 251 3.01 -19.45 -11.94
CA THR A 251 2.28 -20.69 -11.65
C THR A 251 1.67 -20.71 -10.25
N ASP A 252 2.24 -19.97 -9.29
CA ASP A 252 1.77 -19.89 -7.91
C ASP A 252 1.87 -18.45 -7.34
N SER A 253 0.85 -17.64 -7.60
CA SER A 253 0.72 -16.32 -6.95
C SER A 253 0.30 -16.39 -5.49
N THR A 254 0.02 -17.58 -4.95
CA THR A 254 -0.38 -17.78 -3.54
C THR A 254 0.82 -18.11 -2.65
N GLU A 255 2.00 -18.32 -3.23
CA GLU A 255 3.27 -18.56 -2.53
C GLU A 255 3.18 -19.73 -1.54
N THR A 256 2.53 -20.81 -1.99
CA THR A 256 2.33 -22.04 -1.22
C THR A 256 3.40 -23.08 -1.51
N THR A 257 4.03 -23.02 -2.69
CA THR A 257 5.02 -24.01 -3.13
C THR A 257 6.42 -23.38 -3.20
N ASN A 258 7.34 -23.85 -2.35
CA ASN A 258 8.75 -23.51 -2.46
C ASN A 258 9.42 -24.40 -3.52
N VAL A 259 10.04 -23.80 -4.54
CA VAL A 259 10.75 -24.52 -5.61
C VAL A 259 12.28 -24.30 -5.59
N ALA A 260 12.83 -23.76 -4.50
CA ALA A 260 14.25 -23.44 -4.37
C ALA A 260 15.17 -24.63 -4.69
N ASP A 261 14.88 -25.81 -4.13
CA ASP A 261 15.70 -27.02 -4.33
C ASP A 261 15.72 -27.51 -5.80
N ARG A 262 14.71 -27.14 -6.59
CA ARG A 262 14.59 -27.50 -8.01
C ARG A 262 15.25 -26.49 -8.94
N HIS A 263 15.55 -25.29 -8.45
CA HIS A 263 16.10 -24.18 -9.24
C HIS A 263 17.25 -23.47 -8.49
N PRO A 264 18.32 -24.19 -8.10
CA PRO A 264 19.43 -23.61 -7.35
C PRO A 264 20.17 -22.50 -8.11
N ASP A 265 20.18 -22.57 -9.45
CA ASP A 265 20.73 -21.55 -10.33
C ASP A 265 19.96 -20.22 -10.21
N ILE A 266 18.63 -20.27 -10.12
CA ILE A 266 17.79 -19.09 -9.94
C ILE A 266 17.96 -18.49 -8.55
N VAL A 267 18.04 -19.35 -7.52
CA VAL A 267 18.32 -18.91 -6.14
C VAL A 267 19.64 -18.13 -6.08
N GLN A 268 20.73 -18.70 -6.60
CA GLN A 268 22.04 -18.04 -6.58
C GLN A 268 22.03 -16.71 -7.34
N ARG A 269 21.34 -16.66 -8.47
CA ARG A 269 21.22 -15.46 -9.30
C ARG A 269 20.46 -14.32 -8.61
N LEU A 270 19.31 -14.62 -7.99
CA LEU A 270 18.53 -13.63 -7.26
C LEU A 270 19.21 -13.21 -5.94
N LEU A 271 19.89 -14.13 -5.27
CA LEU A 271 20.74 -13.82 -4.11
C LEU A 271 21.85 -12.83 -4.51
N LYS A 272 22.54 -13.05 -5.62
CA LYS A 272 23.58 -12.14 -6.10
C LYS A 272 23.02 -10.74 -6.38
N LYS A 273 21.84 -10.64 -7.01
CA LYS A 273 21.16 -9.36 -7.23
C LYS A 273 20.85 -8.64 -5.91
N TYR A 274 20.35 -9.36 -4.92
CA TYR A 274 20.10 -8.79 -3.59
C TYR A 274 21.39 -8.23 -2.96
N GLN A 275 22.48 -9.01 -3.00
CA GLN A 275 23.78 -8.61 -2.45
C GLN A 275 24.34 -7.36 -3.15
N ASP A 276 24.16 -7.25 -4.47
CA ASP A 276 24.57 -6.07 -5.21
C ASP A 276 23.73 -4.85 -4.85
N TRP A 277 22.41 -5.02 -4.77
CA TRP A 277 21.49 -3.97 -4.38
C TRP A 277 21.77 -3.43 -2.97
N ILE A 278 22.00 -4.31 -1.97
CA ILE A 278 22.24 -3.84 -0.60
C ILE A 278 23.56 -3.07 -0.48
N ILE A 279 24.59 -3.47 -1.22
CA ILE A 279 25.86 -2.71 -1.32
C ILE A 279 25.61 -1.34 -1.93
N GLU A 280 24.83 -1.30 -3.01
CA GLU A 280 24.51 -0.06 -3.72
C GLU A 280 23.78 0.95 -2.83
N VAL A 281 22.69 0.54 -2.17
CA VAL A 281 21.88 1.45 -1.33
C VAL A 281 22.56 1.84 -0.01
N THR A 282 23.54 1.06 0.45
CA THR A 282 24.32 1.39 1.66
C THR A 282 25.42 2.42 1.37
N ASN A 283 25.85 2.55 0.11
CA ASN A 283 26.94 3.42 -0.31
C ASN A 283 26.49 4.76 -0.95
N GLN A 284 25.19 5.04 -0.98
CA GLN A 284 24.61 6.31 -1.43
C GLN A 284 24.53 7.33 -0.29
#